data_AF-A0A8T0GNZ5-F1
#
_entry.id   AF-A0A8T0GNZ5-F1
#
_cell.length_a   1.000
_cell.length_b   1.000
_cell.length_c   1.000
_cell.angle_alpha   90.00
_cell.angle_beta   90.00
_cell.angle_gamma   90.00
#
_symmetry.space_group_name_H-M   'P 1'
#
loop_
_entity.id
_entity.type
_entity.pdbx_description
1 polymer ?
#
loop_
_entity_poly.entity_id
_entity_poly.type
_entity_poly.pdbx_seq_one_letter_code
_entity_poly.pdbx_strand_id
1 'polypeptide(L)'
;MFFLFLLLSTLSFINSGAANKVEVFFSPANLFIQRWLPLFYVPSLVVAPLAVKGIPAIEGAKIGAILVGGWMGTLLVAGYTTVQVRKLVNTELLPVDPVPKAAPFTSTERFSWIFVMLLSFGIAVRYPTALGPVAVTAAPFLLAATVVGYLMGTSLPEKATNVFHPVLAIVLSAELGAYALGIATGKGFEATLGEYLTKSTGSPGAGDILNGFLGPVILSFAFSMYRQRKIVKRHATEIITAVVVSSAFSLYSTAAVGRFLGLLPSLRTAIIPHCVTVALALPIASLLEG
;
A
#
# COMPACT_ATOMS: atom_id res chain seq x y z
N MET A 1 7.04 -3.77 13.33
CA MET A 1 6.71 -2.40 13.80
C MET A 1 6.72 -2.28 15.32
N PHE A 2 5.77 -2.89 16.04
CA PHE A 2 5.64 -2.72 17.51
C PHE A 2 6.90 -3.08 18.30
N PHE A 3 7.58 -4.18 17.96
CA PHE A 3 8.83 -4.57 18.60
C PHE A 3 9.91 -3.46 18.50
N LEU A 4 10.12 -2.91 17.31
CA LEU A 4 11.09 -1.82 17.10
C LEU A 4 10.67 -0.55 17.83
N PHE A 5 9.38 -0.22 17.85
CA PHE A 5 8.86 0.91 18.62
C PHE A 5 9.10 0.74 20.13
N LEU A 6 8.85 -0.46 20.68
CA LEU A 6 9.11 -0.77 22.08
C LEU A 6 10.60 -0.69 22.39
N LEU A 7 11.46 -1.23 21.54
CA LEU A 7 12.92 -1.18 21.69
C LEU A 7 13.45 0.26 21.68
N LEU A 8 12.97 1.11 20.77
CA LEU A 8 13.33 2.54 20.75
C LEU A 8 12.79 3.28 21.98
N SER A 9 11.59 2.91 22.45
CA SER A 9 10.98 3.51 23.65
C SER A 9 11.71 3.13 24.93
N THR A 10 12.13 1.87 25.08
CA THR A 10 12.95 1.41 26.22
C THR A 10 14.34 2.03 26.16
N LEU A 11 14.98 2.07 24.99
CA LEU A 11 16.26 2.75 24.80
C LEU A 11 16.15 4.24 25.16
N SER A 12 15.06 4.90 24.79
CA SER A 12 14.81 6.30 25.13
C SER A 12 14.61 6.54 26.62
N PHE A 13 14.11 5.55 27.36
CA PHE A 13 13.95 5.62 28.81
C PHE A 13 15.29 5.45 29.53
N ILE A 14 16.16 4.57 29.03
CA ILE A 14 17.50 4.33 29.60
C ILE A 14 18.48 5.44 29.21
N ASN A 15 18.53 5.79 27.92
CA ASN A 15 19.43 6.79 27.36
C ASN A 15 18.78 7.48 26.14
N SER A 16 18.18 8.64 26.38
CA SER A 16 17.54 9.45 25.34
C SER A 16 18.50 9.87 24.23
N GLY A 17 19.78 10.11 24.54
CA GLY A 17 20.82 10.44 23.57
C GLY A 17 21.11 9.30 22.60
N ALA A 18 21.17 8.06 23.10
CA ALA A 18 21.35 6.87 22.26
C ALA A 18 20.15 6.64 21.34
N ALA A 19 18.93 6.78 21.85
CA ALA A 19 17.72 6.64 21.04
C ALA A 19 17.63 7.69 19.92
N ASN A 20 17.97 8.94 20.22
CA ASN A 20 18.03 10.01 19.21
C ASN A 20 19.10 9.72 18.14
N LYS A 21 20.27 9.18 18.51
CA LYS A 21 21.30 8.79 17.53
C LYS A 21 20.80 7.72 16.56
N VAL A 22 20.08 6.72 17.06
CA VAL A 22 19.47 5.67 16.21
C VAL A 22 18.42 6.28 15.28
N GLU A 23 17.56 7.17 15.79
CA GLU A 23 16.54 7.84 14.98
C GLU A 23 17.16 8.71 13.87
N VAL A 24 18.19 9.50 14.19
CA VAL A 24 18.92 10.34 13.22
C VAL A 24 19.62 9.47 12.17
N PHE A 25 20.23 8.35 12.57
CA PHE A 25 20.89 7.42 11.65
C PHE A 25 19.93 6.87 10.58
N PHE A 26 18.71 6.50 10.97
CA PHE A 26 17.70 5.97 10.04
C PHE A 26 16.86 7.06 9.34
N SER A 27 17.02 8.33 9.70
CA SER A 27 16.25 9.45 9.14
C SER A 27 16.30 9.52 7.60
N PRO A 28 17.46 9.40 6.92
CA PRO A 28 17.51 9.43 5.45
C PRO A 28 16.70 8.31 4.79
N ALA A 29 16.77 7.09 5.33
CA ALA A 29 16.01 5.95 4.84
C ALA A 29 14.51 6.14 5.06
N ASN A 30 14.11 6.67 6.22
CA ASN A 30 12.71 6.98 6.52
C ASN A 30 12.15 8.05 5.58
N LEU A 31 12.92 9.11 5.28
CA LEU A 31 12.52 10.15 4.33
C LEU A 31 12.38 9.61 2.91
N PHE A 32 13.29 8.73 2.48
CA PHE A 32 13.18 8.03 1.20
C PHE A 32 11.88 7.22 1.14
N ILE A 33 11.62 6.39 2.15
CA ILE A 33 10.42 5.55 2.21
C ILE A 33 9.15 6.41 2.19
N GLN A 34 9.11 7.48 2.98
CA GLN A 34 7.97 8.40 3.00
C GLN A 34 7.72 9.03 1.63
N ARG A 35 8.78 9.40 0.89
CA ARG A 35 8.70 10.00 -0.43
C ARG A 35 8.08 9.07 -1.48
N TRP A 36 8.35 7.77 -1.36
CA TRP A 36 7.94 6.75 -2.34
C TRP A 36 6.81 5.84 -1.84
N LEU A 37 6.25 6.12 -0.65
CA LEU A 37 5.32 5.25 0.07
C LEU A 37 4.17 4.72 -0.80
N PRO A 38 3.48 5.54 -1.63
CA PRO A 38 2.38 5.04 -2.44
C PRO A 38 2.77 3.93 -3.41
N LEU A 39 3.98 3.97 -4.00
CA LEU A 39 4.43 2.97 -4.96
C LEU A 39 4.49 1.56 -4.39
N PHE A 40 4.90 1.43 -3.12
CA PHE A 40 5.10 0.11 -2.50
C PHE A 40 3.79 -0.63 -2.22
N TYR A 41 2.65 0.06 -2.22
CA TYR A 41 1.32 -0.53 -1.98
C TYR A 41 0.48 -0.72 -3.26
N VAL A 42 0.93 -0.16 -4.38
CA VAL A 42 0.20 -0.21 -5.66
C VAL A 42 0.21 -1.56 -6.38
N PRO A 43 1.16 -2.50 -6.20
CA PRO A 43 1.21 -3.70 -7.04
C PRO A 43 -0.07 -4.53 -7.08
N SER A 44 -0.79 -4.66 -5.97
CA SER A 44 -2.07 -5.38 -5.93
C SER A 44 -3.18 -4.68 -6.72
N LEU A 45 -3.14 -3.35 -6.82
CA LEU A 45 -4.08 -2.57 -7.62
C LEU A 45 -3.79 -2.66 -9.11
N VAL A 46 -2.50 -2.69 -9.50
CA VAL A 46 -2.10 -2.82 -10.91
C VAL A 46 -2.56 -4.14 -11.51
N VAL A 47 -2.51 -5.24 -10.74
CA VAL A 47 -2.98 -6.55 -11.21
C VAL A 47 -4.46 -6.81 -10.93
N ALA A 48 -5.20 -5.81 -10.46
CA ALA A 48 -6.62 -5.95 -10.16
C ALA A 48 -7.43 -6.47 -11.36
N PRO A 49 -7.18 -6.06 -12.63
CA PRO A 49 -7.88 -6.64 -13.78
C PRO A 49 -7.73 -8.16 -13.90
N LEU A 50 -6.58 -8.72 -13.51
CA LEU A 50 -6.36 -10.17 -13.48
C LEU A 50 -7.08 -10.83 -12.30
N ALA A 51 -7.12 -10.18 -11.15
CA ALA A 51 -7.73 -10.71 -9.93
C ALA A 51 -9.27 -10.78 -10.02
N VAL A 52 -9.90 -9.89 -10.80
CA VAL A 52 -11.36 -9.89 -11.00
C VAL A 52 -11.79 -10.75 -12.18
N LYS A 53 -10.85 -11.25 -12.98
CA LYS A 53 -11.15 -12.09 -14.14
C LYS A 53 -11.81 -13.39 -13.68
N GLY A 54 -13.00 -13.67 -14.22
CA GLY A 54 -13.78 -14.86 -13.88
C GLY A 54 -14.76 -14.66 -12.71
N ILE A 55 -14.76 -13.49 -12.06
CA ILE A 55 -15.80 -13.15 -11.08
C ILE A 55 -17.06 -12.71 -11.81
N PRO A 56 -18.23 -13.34 -11.58
CA PRO A 56 -19.50 -12.89 -12.15
C PRO A 56 -19.78 -11.43 -11.79
N ALA A 57 -20.26 -10.62 -12.74
CA ALA A 57 -20.51 -9.19 -12.52
C ALA A 57 -21.42 -8.91 -11.30
N ILE A 58 -22.38 -9.78 -11.04
CA ILE A 58 -23.25 -9.70 -9.86
C ILE A 58 -22.50 -9.90 -8.54
N GLU A 59 -21.55 -10.82 -8.50
CA GLU A 59 -20.69 -11.05 -7.32
C GLU A 59 -19.73 -9.87 -7.14
N GLY A 60 -19.17 -9.36 -8.25
CA GLY A 60 -18.37 -8.13 -8.24
C GLY A 60 -19.15 -6.93 -7.69
N ALA A 61 -20.40 -6.74 -8.10
CA ALA A 61 -21.27 -5.68 -7.59
C ALA A 61 -21.55 -5.83 -6.08
N LYS A 62 -21.82 -7.06 -5.61
CA LYS A 62 -21.97 -7.33 -4.17
C LYS A 62 -20.69 -7.03 -3.40
N ILE A 63 -19.52 -7.44 -3.89
CA ILE A 63 -18.22 -7.12 -3.28
C ILE A 63 -18.03 -5.60 -3.22
N GLY A 64 -18.28 -4.89 -4.32
CA GLY A 64 -18.20 -3.43 -4.36
C GLY A 64 -19.11 -2.76 -3.33
N ALA A 65 -20.35 -3.20 -3.21
CA ALA A 65 -21.30 -2.70 -2.21
C ALA A 65 -20.82 -2.96 -0.78
N ILE A 66 -20.28 -4.15 -0.50
CA ILE A 66 -19.72 -4.50 0.82
C ILE A 66 -18.52 -3.62 1.14
N LEU A 67 -17.60 -3.42 0.20
CA LEU A 67 -16.39 -2.63 0.43
C LEU A 67 -16.71 -1.15 0.64
N VAL A 68 -17.57 -0.55 -0.19
CA VAL A 68 -17.93 0.87 -0.06
C VAL A 68 -18.78 1.11 1.19
N GLY A 69 -19.81 0.29 1.42
CA GLY A 69 -20.68 0.40 2.58
C GLY A 69 -19.95 0.06 3.89
N GLY A 70 -19.12 -0.99 3.88
CA GLY A 70 -18.29 -1.40 5.01
C GLY A 70 -17.24 -0.37 5.38
N TRP A 71 -16.61 0.28 4.40
CA TRP A 71 -15.68 1.39 4.63
C TRP A 71 -16.37 2.56 5.32
N MET A 72 -17.53 3.01 4.83
CA MET A 72 -18.31 4.08 5.48
C MET A 72 -18.74 3.70 6.89
N GLY A 73 -19.26 2.48 7.08
CA GLY A 73 -19.67 1.99 8.40
C GLY A 73 -18.51 1.93 9.38
N THR A 74 -17.36 1.43 8.95
CA THR A 74 -16.16 1.33 9.79
C THR A 74 -15.62 2.71 10.15
N LEU A 75 -15.64 3.69 9.23
CA LEU A 75 -15.26 5.07 9.52
C LEU A 75 -16.16 5.70 10.59
N LEU A 76 -17.48 5.49 10.50
CA LEU A 76 -18.43 6.00 11.50
C LEU A 76 -18.21 5.34 12.86
N VAL A 77 -18.04 4.02 12.90
CA VAL A 77 -17.77 3.28 14.14
C VAL A 77 -16.46 3.73 14.77
N ALA A 78 -15.39 3.84 13.99
CA ALA A 78 -14.09 4.31 14.47
C ALA A 78 -14.20 5.73 15.04
N GLY A 79 -14.75 6.68 14.27
CA GLY A 79 -14.91 8.07 14.68
C GLY A 79 -15.79 8.22 15.92
N TYR A 80 -16.94 7.55 15.95
CA TYR A 80 -17.83 7.56 17.11
C TYR A 80 -17.15 7.00 18.36
N THR A 81 -16.48 5.85 18.24
CA THR A 81 -15.77 5.21 19.35
C THR A 81 -14.67 6.12 19.88
N THR A 82 -13.85 6.69 19.00
CA THR A 82 -12.78 7.62 19.40
C THR A 82 -13.33 8.83 20.15
N VAL A 83 -14.41 9.46 19.66
CA VAL A 83 -15.00 10.65 20.31
C VAL A 83 -15.60 10.30 21.67
N GLN A 84 -16.30 9.17 21.80
CA GLN A 84 -16.89 8.77 23.07
C GLN A 84 -15.83 8.40 24.10
N VAL A 85 -14.85 7.59 23.73
CA VAL A 85 -13.76 7.21 24.64
C VAL A 85 -13.01 8.45 25.08
N ARG A 86 -12.73 9.40 24.17
CA ARG A 86 -12.09 10.66 24.53
C ARG A 86 -12.87 11.46 25.56
N LYS A 87 -14.21 11.54 25.44
CA LYS A 87 -15.07 12.19 26.43
C LYS A 87 -15.01 11.49 27.79
N LEU A 88 -14.88 10.16 27.81
CA LEU A 88 -14.76 9.38 29.04
C LEU A 88 -13.40 9.57 29.72
N VAL A 89 -12.31 9.63 28.96
CA VAL A 89 -10.94 9.78 29.51
C VAL A 89 -10.47 11.23 29.64
N ASN A 90 -11.28 12.21 29.20
CA ASN A 90 -11.01 13.66 29.26
C ASN A 90 -9.65 14.07 28.66
N THR A 91 -9.23 13.44 27.56
CA THR A 91 -7.92 13.73 26.96
C THR A 91 -7.89 15.09 26.24
N GLU A 92 -6.93 15.93 26.62
CA GLU A 92 -6.64 17.21 25.97
C GLU A 92 -6.07 17.03 24.55
N LEU A 93 -6.50 17.87 23.62
CA LEU A 93 -5.90 17.97 22.29
C LEU A 93 -4.81 19.04 22.32
N LEU A 94 -3.56 18.61 22.22
CA LEU A 94 -2.46 19.54 21.94
C LEU A 94 -2.11 19.49 20.46
N PRO A 95 -1.57 20.59 19.90
CA PRO A 95 -1.04 20.60 18.54
C PRO A 95 0.04 19.53 18.38
N VAL A 96 0.02 18.87 17.23
CA VAL A 96 0.96 17.81 16.86
C VAL A 96 2.22 18.45 16.28
N ASP A 97 3.38 18.01 16.74
CA ASP A 97 4.65 18.42 16.14
C ASP A 97 4.66 18.05 14.65
N PRO A 98 5.03 18.98 13.75
CA PRO A 98 5.00 18.73 12.32
C PRO A 98 5.98 17.60 11.97
N VAL A 99 5.48 16.59 11.24
CA VAL A 99 6.33 15.54 10.69
C VAL A 99 7.12 16.14 9.53
N PRO A 100 8.46 15.98 9.48
CA PRO A 100 9.25 16.37 8.34
C PRO A 100 8.66 15.78 7.06
N LYS A 101 8.30 16.65 6.11
CA LYS A 101 7.79 16.22 4.81
C LYS A 101 8.97 15.88 3.91
N ALA A 102 8.82 14.83 3.11
CA ALA A 102 9.79 14.52 2.07
C ALA A 102 9.86 15.66 1.04
N ALA A 103 11.06 15.92 0.51
CA ALA A 103 11.26 16.92 -0.52
C ALA A 103 10.51 16.56 -1.82
N PRO A 104 9.98 17.55 -2.56
CA PRO A 104 9.32 17.31 -3.84
C PRO A 104 10.31 16.77 -4.88
N PHE A 105 9.78 16.10 -5.91
CA PHE A 105 10.58 15.55 -7.00
C PHE A 105 11.11 16.62 -7.94
N THR A 106 12.38 16.54 -8.29
CA THR A 106 13.02 17.48 -9.24
C THR A 106 12.63 17.15 -10.70
N SER A 107 12.85 18.09 -11.61
CA SER A 107 12.68 17.83 -13.05
C SER A 107 13.68 16.79 -13.56
N THR A 108 14.90 16.78 -13.02
CA THR A 108 15.95 15.82 -13.39
C THR A 108 15.60 14.39 -13.00
N GLU A 109 14.99 14.18 -11.82
CA GLU A 109 14.47 12.87 -11.41
C GLU A 109 13.39 12.39 -12.37
N ARG A 110 12.47 13.28 -12.78
CA ARG A 110 11.39 12.96 -13.74
C ARG A 110 11.93 12.52 -15.10
N PHE A 111 12.83 13.32 -15.69
CA PHE A 111 13.42 12.97 -16.98
C PHE A 111 14.26 11.69 -16.92
N SER A 112 15.00 11.47 -15.83
CA SER A 112 15.76 10.24 -15.64
C SER A 112 14.85 9.00 -15.65
N TRP A 113 13.70 9.04 -14.98
CA TRP A 113 12.77 7.91 -14.97
C TRP A 113 12.09 7.66 -16.31
N ILE A 114 11.75 8.72 -17.05
CA ILE A 114 11.23 8.61 -18.42
C ILE A 114 12.30 7.99 -19.33
N PHE A 115 13.56 8.42 -19.21
CA PHE A 115 14.67 7.84 -19.97
C PHE A 115 14.86 6.35 -19.66
N VAL A 116 14.87 5.97 -18.38
CA VAL A 116 14.94 4.56 -17.96
C VAL A 116 13.77 3.77 -18.54
N MET A 117 12.54 4.30 -18.51
CA MET A 117 11.37 3.66 -19.08
C MET A 117 11.55 3.40 -20.59
N LEU A 118 11.95 4.40 -21.37
CA LEU A 118 12.13 4.23 -22.82
C LEU A 118 13.28 3.28 -23.17
N LEU A 119 14.41 3.37 -22.46
CA LEU A 119 15.56 2.49 -22.68
C LEU A 119 15.22 1.03 -22.37
N SER A 120 14.62 0.78 -21.20
CA SER A 120 14.23 -0.57 -20.78
C SER A 120 13.11 -1.15 -21.65
N PHE A 121 12.20 -0.33 -22.19
CA PHE A 121 11.22 -0.76 -23.17
C PHE A 121 11.90 -1.33 -24.42
N GLY A 122 12.87 -0.60 -24.99
CA GLY A 122 13.62 -1.05 -26.17
C GLY A 122 14.36 -2.37 -25.91
N ILE A 123 14.98 -2.51 -24.74
CA ILE A 123 15.66 -3.76 -24.33
C ILE A 123 14.67 -4.91 -24.21
N ALA A 124 13.54 -4.71 -23.51
CA ALA A 124 12.54 -5.75 -23.28
C ALA A 124 11.90 -6.24 -24.58
N VAL A 125 11.69 -5.35 -25.56
CA VAL A 125 11.14 -5.71 -26.87
C VAL A 125 12.20 -6.41 -27.74
N ARG A 126 13.42 -5.89 -27.79
CA ARG A 126 14.45 -6.38 -28.73
C ARG A 126 15.18 -7.63 -28.23
N TYR A 127 15.32 -7.78 -26.92
CA TYR A 127 16.08 -8.83 -26.25
C TYR A 127 15.32 -9.33 -25.01
N PRO A 128 14.21 -10.07 -25.18
CA PRO A 128 13.27 -10.40 -24.09
C PRO A 128 13.85 -11.26 -22.96
N THR A 129 15.04 -11.85 -23.14
CA THR A 129 15.72 -12.66 -22.12
C THR A 129 17.08 -12.10 -21.73
N ALA A 130 17.36 -10.83 -22.01
CA ALA A 130 18.66 -10.20 -21.76
C ALA A 130 19.10 -10.24 -20.30
N LEU A 131 18.14 -10.11 -19.37
CA LEU A 131 18.39 -10.10 -17.92
C LEU A 131 17.96 -11.42 -17.25
N GLY A 132 17.75 -12.49 -18.03
CA GLY A 132 17.28 -13.78 -17.56
C GLY A 132 15.83 -14.07 -17.99
N PRO A 133 14.95 -14.56 -17.09
CA PRO A 133 13.54 -14.80 -17.42
C PRO A 133 12.87 -13.54 -17.97
N VAL A 134 11.84 -13.71 -18.80
CA VAL A 134 11.23 -12.56 -19.47
C VAL A 134 10.63 -11.56 -18.48
N ALA A 135 10.06 -12.03 -17.38
CA ALA A 135 9.57 -11.18 -16.30
C ALA A 135 10.67 -10.28 -15.71
N VAL A 136 11.90 -10.81 -15.55
CA VAL A 136 13.05 -10.04 -15.01
C VAL A 136 13.53 -9.02 -16.03
N THR A 137 13.48 -9.35 -17.32
CA THR A 137 13.85 -8.41 -18.40
C THR A 137 12.80 -7.31 -18.59
N ALA A 138 11.52 -7.62 -18.38
CA ALA A 138 10.41 -6.66 -18.43
C ALA A 138 10.30 -5.80 -17.16
N ALA A 139 10.79 -6.28 -16.01
CA ALA A 139 10.65 -5.62 -14.72
C ALA A 139 11.18 -4.18 -14.68
N PRO A 140 12.36 -3.83 -15.22
CA PRO A 140 12.83 -2.44 -15.23
C PRO A 140 11.89 -1.49 -15.96
N PHE A 141 11.32 -1.93 -17.09
CA PHE A 141 10.36 -1.13 -17.86
C PHE A 141 9.05 -0.93 -17.09
N LEU A 142 8.46 -2.01 -16.59
CA LEU A 142 7.20 -1.95 -15.87
C LEU A 142 7.32 -1.18 -14.55
N LEU A 143 8.46 -1.30 -13.86
CA LEU A 143 8.77 -0.53 -12.67
C LEU A 143 8.90 0.96 -13.02
N ALA A 144 9.64 1.30 -14.08
CA ALA A 144 9.79 2.67 -14.53
C ALA A 144 8.44 3.28 -14.97
N ALA A 145 7.57 2.52 -15.65
CA ALA A 145 6.22 2.95 -16.01
C ALA A 145 5.36 3.25 -14.77
N THR A 146 5.50 2.44 -13.72
CA THR A 146 4.84 2.66 -12.42
C THR A 146 5.36 3.93 -11.74
N VAL A 147 6.69 4.12 -11.73
CA VAL A 147 7.33 5.32 -11.17
C VAL A 147 6.93 6.58 -11.92
N VAL A 148 6.95 6.57 -13.26
CA VAL A 148 6.54 7.71 -14.09
C VAL A 148 5.10 8.09 -13.81
N GLY A 149 4.19 7.12 -13.67
CA GLY A 149 2.81 7.35 -13.27
C GLY A 149 2.68 8.07 -11.92
N TYR A 150 3.51 7.70 -10.94
CA TYR A 150 3.56 8.37 -9.64
C TYR A 150 4.09 9.80 -9.73
N LEU A 151 5.16 10.02 -10.48
CA LEU A 151 5.74 11.35 -10.68
C LEU A 151 4.78 12.27 -11.43
N MET A 152 4.03 11.75 -12.39
CA MET A 152 2.97 12.49 -13.08
C MET A 152 1.79 12.77 -12.16
N GLY A 153 1.31 11.77 -11.40
CA GLY A 153 0.18 11.90 -10.48
C GLY A 153 0.43 12.91 -9.35
N THR A 154 1.66 12.98 -8.84
CA THR A 154 2.06 13.97 -7.82
C THR A 154 2.27 15.37 -8.38
N SER A 155 2.35 15.52 -9.70
CA SER A 155 2.47 16.81 -10.39
C SER A 155 1.11 17.43 -10.76
N LEU A 156 0.00 16.75 -10.46
CA LEU A 156 -1.34 17.25 -10.77
C LEU A 156 -1.72 18.44 -9.88
N PRO A 157 -2.48 19.43 -10.40
CA PRO A 157 -2.97 20.55 -9.59
C PRO A 157 -3.84 20.08 -8.42
N GLU A 158 -3.85 20.82 -7.30
CA GLU A 158 -4.61 20.45 -6.09
C GLU A 158 -6.11 20.18 -6.35
N LYS A 159 -6.71 20.91 -7.31
CA LYS A 159 -8.10 20.71 -7.73
C LYS A 159 -8.33 19.34 -8.38
N ALA A 160 -7.34 18.84 -9.11
CA ALA A 160 -7.40 17.53 -9.75
C ALA A 160 -7.10 16.41 -8.73
N THR A 161 -6.19 16.60 -7.78
CA THR A 161 -5.87 15.59 -6.77
C THR A 161 -6.99 15.33 -5.77
N ASN A 162 -7.92 16.28 -5.59
CA ASN A 162 -9.12 16.11 -4.77
C ASN A 162 -10.14 15.14 -5.40
N VAL A 163 -10.05 14.90 -6.71
CA VAL A 163 -10.97 14.01 -7.45
C VAL A 163 -10.24 12.76 -7.94
N PHE A 164 -9.03 12.93 -8.47
CA PHE A 164 -8.14 11.87 -8.93
C PHE A 164 -7.03 11.64 -7.93
N HIS A 165 -7.19 10.63 -7.08
CA HIS A 165 -6.12 10.23 -6.16
C HIS A 165 -4.87 9.84 -6.99
N PRO A 166 -3.67 10.34 -6.68
CA PRO A 166 -2.45 10.07 -7.45
C PRO A 166 -2.19 8.58 -7.72
N VAL A 167 -2.66 7.69 -6.84
CA VAL A 167 -2.63 6.23 -7.02
C VAL A 167 -3.28 5.77 -8.33
N LEU A 168 -4.37 6.41 -8.77
CA LEU A 168 -5.01 6.05 -10.04
C LEU A 168 -4.08 6.30 -11.23
N ALA A 169 -3.32 7.40 -11.21
CA ALA A 169 -2.33 7.67 -12.26
C ALA A 169 -1.20 6.63 -12.29
N ILE A 170 -0.81 6.12 -11.12
CA ILE A 170 0.18 5.04 -11.01
C ILE A 170 -0.36 3.77 -11.67
N VAL A 171 -1.58 3.36 -11.29
CA VAL A 171 -2.23 2.15 -11.81
C VAL A 171 -2.40 2.22 -13.31
N LEU A 172 -2.99 3.31 -13.82
CA LEU A 172 -3.22 3.51 -15.25
C LEU A 172 -1.91 3.53 -16.03
N SER A 173 -0.87 4.19 -15.53
CA SER A 173 0.45 4.22 -16.19
C SER A 173 1.09 2.83 -16.26
N ALA A 174 1.02 2.04 -15.18
CA ALA A 174 1.55 0.69 -15.16
C ALA A 174 0.77 -0.25 -16.10
N GLU A 175 -0.56 -0.15 -16.12
CA GLU A 175 -1.42 -0.93 -17.03
C GLU A 175 -1.20 -0.55 -18.50
N LEU A 176 -1.10 0.75 -18.82
CA LEU A 176 -0.76 1.22 -20.17
C LEU A 176 0.64 0.78 -20.59
N GLY A 177 1.60 0.78 -19.66
CA GLY A 177 2.93 0.22 -19.89
C GLY A 177 2.87 -1.28 -20.23
N ALA A 178 2.16 -2.07 -19.42
CA ALA A 178 1.96 -3.49 -19.67
C ALA A 178 1.23 -3.75 -21.00
N TYR A 179 0.23 -2.94 -21.35
CA TYR A 179 -0.46 -3.01 -22.63
C TYR A 179 0.47 -2.72 -23.81
N ALA A 180 1.27 -1.65 -23.73
CA ALA A 180 2.23 -1.28 -24.76
C ALA A 180 3.30 -2.37 -24.98
N LEU A 181 3.85 -2.93 -23.90
CA LEU A 181 4.83 -4.02 -23.99
C LEU A 181 4.17 -5.31 -24.49
N GLY A 182 2.94 -5.60 -24.07
CA GLY A 182 2.17 -6.77 -24.53
C GLY A 182 1.88 -6.74 -26.03
N ILE A 183 1.57 -5.56 -26.59
CA ILE A 183 1.44 -5.38 -28.04
C ILE A 183 2.79 -5.52 -28.74
N ALA A 184 3.82 -4.84 -28.24
CA ALA A 184 5.13 -4.82 -28.89
C ALA A 184 5.82 -6.20 -28.91
N THR A 185 5.57 -7.03 -27.89
CA THR A 185 6.12 -8.40 -27.79
C THR A 185 5.17 -9.48 -28.33
N GLY A 186 3.93 -9.13 -28.67
CA GLY A 186 2.90 -10.08 -29.11
C GLY A 186 2.34 -11.01 -28.02
N LYS A 187 2.71 -10.81 -26.74
CA LYS A 187 2.26 -11.64 -25.61
C LYS A 187 0.85 -11.33 -25.14
N GLY A 188 0.36 -10.12 -25.44
CA GLY A 188 -0.92 -9.63 -24.97
C GLY A 188 -0.87 -9.06 -23.54
N PHE A 189 -1.89 -8.24 -23.22
CA PHE A 189 -1.96 -7.48 -21.98
C PHE A 189 -1.91 -8.34 -20.72
N GLU A 190 -2.71 -9.41 -20.67
CA GLU A 190 -2.84 -10.22 -19.46
C GLU A 190 -1.57 -10.97 -19.10
N ALA A 191 -0.88 -11.52 -20.10
CA ALA A 191 0.38 -12.23 -19.88
C ALA A 191 1.45 -11.26 -19.35
N THR A 192 1.56 -10.07 -19.95
CA THR A 192 2.51 -9.04 -19.49
C THR A 192 2.15 -8.49 -18.11
N LEU A 193 0.86 -8.35 -17.80
CA LEU A 193 0.41 -7.95 -16.46
C LEU A 193 0.64 -9.05 -15.42
N GLY A 194 0.62 -10.33 -15.82
CA GLY A 194 1.06 -11.44 -14.98
C GLY A 194 2.57 -11.42 -14.69
N GLU A 195 3.37 -10.98 -15.67
CA GLU A 195 4.82 -10.78 -15.50
C GLU A 195 5.15 -9.59 -14.58
N TYR A 196 4.23 -8.64 -14.39
CA TYR A 196 4.38 -7.55 -13.43
C TYR A 196 4.44 -8.05 -11.99
N LEU A 197 3.60 -9.04 -11.62
CA LEU A 197 3.55 -9.63 -10.28
C LEU A 197 3.57 -11.16 -10.38
N THR A 198 4.76 -11.74 -10.41
CA THR A 198 4.96 -13.18 -10.61
C THR A 198 4.75 -13.98 -9.33
N LYS A 199 4.84 -13.33 -8.15
CA LYS A 199 4.80 -13.97 -6.82
C LYS A 199 5.92 -15.01 -6.62
N SER A 200 6.98 -14.95 -7.42
CA SER A 200 8.11 -15.87 -7.40
C SER A 200 9.40 -15.17 -6.96
N THR A 201 10.17 -15.80 -6.08
CA THR A 201 11.47 -15.30 -5.64
C THR A 201 12.58 -15.51 -6.69
N GLY A 202 12.41 -16.46 -7.61
CA GLY A 202 13.41 -16.77 -8.64
C GLY A 202 13.34 -15.89 -9.89
N SER A 203 12.19 -15.27 -10.16
CA SER A 203 11.95 -14.41 -11.33
C SER A 203 11.06 -13.23 -10.95
N PRO A 204 11.56 -12.29 -10.13
CA PRO A 204 10.74 -11.21 -9.60
C PRO A 204 10.30 -10.25 -10.72
N GLY A 205 9.01 -9.95 -10.75
CA GLY A 205 8.45 -8.87 -11.56
C GLY A 205 8.63 -7.50 -10.88
N ALA A 206 8.21 -6.44 -11.57
CA ALA A 206 8.26 -5.08 -11.03
C ALA A 206 7.47 -4.93 -9.72
N GLY A 207 6.28 -5.53 -9.66
CA GLY A 207 5.42 -5.54 -8.48
C GLY A 207 6.00 -6.34 -7.31
N ASP A 208 6.74 -7.42 -7.58
CA ASP A 208 7.41 -8.21 -6.53
C ASP A 208 8.55 -7.41 -5.89
N ILE A 209 9.32 -6.67 -6.70
CA ILE A 209 10.36 -5.76 -6.21
C ILE A 209 9.75 -4.67 -5.32
N LEU A 210 8.65 -4.04 -5.75
CA LEU A 210 7.94 -3.03 -4.97
C LEU A 210 7.37 -3.59 -3.66
N ASN A 211 6.75 -4.77 -3.71
CA ASN A 211 6.25 -5.46 -2.52
C ASN A 211 7.39 -5.85 -1.55
N GLY A 212 8.59 -6.12 -2.06
CA GLY A 212 9.78 -6.35 -1.24
C GLY A 212 10.09 -5.21 -0.26
N PHE A 213 9.69 -3.98 -0.58
CA PHE A 213 9.86 -2.80 0.29
C PHE A 213 8.81 -2.70 1.41
N LEU A 214 7.76 -3.53 1.43
CA LEU A 214 6.74 -3.50 2.48
C LEU A 214 7.32 -3.74 3.88
N GLY A 215 8.34 -4.60 4.00
CA GLY A 215 9.06 -4.82 5.26
C GLY A 215 9.74 -3.55 5.78
N PRO A 216 10.66 -2.93 5.01
CA PRO A 216 11.24 -1.63 5.32
C PRO A 216 10.21 -0.53 5.63
N VAL A 217 9.10 -0.47 4.88
CA VAL A 217 7.99 0.46 5.13
C VAL A 217 7.42 0.28 6.54
N ILE A 218 7.12 -0.96 6.93
CA ILE A 218 6.61 -1.30 8.28
C ILE A 218 7.61 -0.92 9.38
N LEU A 219 8.92 -0.99 9.11
CA LEU A 219 9.96 -0.51 10.05
C LEU A 219 9.97 1.02 10.14
N SER A 220 9.81 1.73 9.03
CA SER A 220 9.76 3.21 9.00
C SER A 220 8.59 3.78 9.82
N PHE A 221 7.46 3.07 9.86
CA PHE A 221 6.32 3.44 10.69
C PHE A 221 6.62 3.34 12.19
N ALA A 222 7.50 2.43 12.62
CA ALA A 222 7.93 2.35 14.02
C ALA A 222 8.71 3.60 14.45
N PHE A 223 9.57 4.14 13.58
CA PHE A 223 10.27 5.40 13.82
C PHE A 223 9.29 6.58 13.88
N SER A 224 8.28 6.59 13.00
CA SER A 224 7.24 7.62 13.00
C SER A 224 6.41 7.58 14.31
N MET A 225 6.03 6.39 14.77
CA MET A 225 5.40 6.20 16.09
C MET A 225 6.31 6.62 17.24
N TYR A 226 7.60 6.33 17.17
CA TYR A 226 8.57 6.73 18.19
C TYR A 226 8.73 8.26 18.28
N ARG A 227 8.79 8.95 17.13
CA ARG A 227 8.75 10.42 17.08
C ARG A 227 7.50 10.98 17.75
N GLN A 228 6.34 10.41 17.42
CA GLN A 228 5.04 10.82 17.96
C GLN A 228 4.66 10.12 19.27
N ARG A 229 5.62 9.50 19.98
CA ARG A 229 5.32 8.65 21.16
C ARG A 229 4.55 9.37 22.28
N LYS A 230 4.75 10.68 22.43
CA LYS A 230 3.99 11.50 23.40
C LYS A 230 2.50 11.53 23.05
N ILE A 231 2.16 11.67 21.77
CA ILE A 231 0.79 11.68 21.25
C ILE A 231 0.21 10.27 21.35
N VAL A 232 0.96 9.25 20.94
CA VAL A 232 0.55 7.84 21.05
C VAL A 232 0.25 7.47 22.50
N LYS A 233 1.09 7.89 23.45
CA LYS A 233 0.87 7.63 24.88
C LYS A 233 -0.33 8.39 25.42
N ARG A 234 -0.51 9.65 25.02
CA ARG A 234 -1.63 10.49 25.46
C ARG A 234 -2.97 9.92 25.01
N HIS A 235 -3.06 9.50 23.75
CA HIS A 235 -4.29 9.00 23.15
C HIS A 235 -4.33 7.46 23.06
N ALA A 236 -3.56 6.77 23.90
CA ALA A 236 -3.41 5.31 23.82
C ALA A 236 -4.75 4.60 23.99
N THR A 237 -5.54 5.05 24.97
CA THR A 237 -6.86 4.45 25.25
C THR A 237 -7.80 4.64 24.06
N GLU A 238 -7.87 5.83 23.48
CA GLU A 238 -8.69 6.12 22.30
C GLU A 238 -8.25 5.33 21.08
N ILE A 239 -6.94 5.23 20.82
CA ILE A 239 -6.39 4.50 19.68
C ILE A 239 -6.67 3.01 19.82
N ILE A 240 -6.35 2.41 20.96
CA ILE A 240 -6.50 0.96 21.18
C ILE A 240 -7.99 0.56 21.11
N THR A 241 -8.85 1.30 21.82
CA THR A 241 -10.30 0.99 21.81
C THR A 241 -10.91 1.17 20.43
N ALA A 242 -10.61 2.27 19.73
CA ALA A 242 -11.14 2.50 18.39
C ALA A 242 -10.64 1.45 17.40
N VAL A 243 -9.36 1.07 17.43
CA VAL A 243 -8.81 0.02 16.56
C VAL A 243 -9.47 -1.33 16.83
N VAL A 244 -9.61 -1.74 18.10
CA VAL A 244 -10.23 -3.04 18.45
C VAL A 244 -11.69 -3.08 18.02
N VAL A 245 -12.47 -2.05 18.36
CA VAL A 245 -13.92 -2.00 18.06
C VAL A 245 -14.16 -1.91 16.55
N SER A 246 -13.45 -1.03 15.85
CA SER A 246 -13.61 -0.89 14.39
C SER A 246 -13.12 -2.12 13.62
N SER A 247 -12.03 -2.77 14.04
CA SER A 247 -11.55 -3.98 13.38
C SER A 247 -12.52 -5.14 13.58
N ALA A 248 -13.03 -5.33 14.80
CA ALA A 248 -14.04 -6.36 15.07
C ALA A 248 -15.30 -6.09 14.25
N PHE A 249 -15.79 -4.84 14.27
CA PHE A 249 -16.95 -4.45 13.46
C PHE A 249 -16.71 -4.73 11.98
N SER A 250 -15.58 -4.31 11.41
CA SER A 250 -15.25 -4.53 10.00
C SER A 250 -15.26 -6.01 9.62
N LEU A 251 -14.60 -6.87 10.40
CA LEU A 251 -14.53 -8.31 10.13
C LEU A 251 -15.91 -8.98 10.22
N TYR A 252 -16.64 -8.78 11.32
CA TYR A 252 -17.93 -9.45 11.54
C TYR A 252 -19.04 -8.89 10.66
N SER A 253 -19.07 -7.57 10.41
CA SER A 253 -20.06 -6.97 9.51
C SER A 253 -19.85 -7.45 8.08
N THR A 254 -18.61 -7.54 7.60
CA THR A 254 -18.29 -8.06 6.26
C THR A 254 -18.72 -9.52 6.12
N ALA A 255 -18.46 -10.35 7.13
CA ALA A 255 -18.91 -11.75 7.13
C ALA A 255 -20.45 -11.87 7.15
N ALA A 256 -21.13 -11.08 7.97
CA ALA A 256 -22.59 -11.09 8.10
C ALA A 256 -23.28 -10.59 6.83
N VAL A 257 -22.87 -9.43 6.31
CA VAL A 257 -23.42 -8.83 5.07
C VAL A 257 -23.08 -9.70 3.87
N GLY A 258 -21.86 -10.25 3.77
CA GLY A 258 -21.49 -11.19 2.72
C GLY A 258 -22.35 -12.47 2.73
N ARG A 259 -22.75 -12.96 3.90
CA ARG A 259 -23.72 -14.06 4.01
C ARG A 259 -25.12 -13.63 3.62
N PHE A 260 -25.55 -12.45 4.07
CA PHE A 260 -26.89 -11.91 3.77
C PHE A 260 -27.10 -11.66 2.28
N LEU A 261 -26.10 -11.13 1.58
CA LEU A 261 -26.14 -10.90 0.12
C LEU A 261 -25.93 -12.19 -0.70
N GLY A 262 -25.74 -13.34 -0.05
CA GLY A 262 -25.53 -14.62 -0.72
C GLY A 262 -24.26 -14.63 -1.58
N LEU A 263 -23.16 -14.06 -1.08
CA LEU A 263 -21.88 -14.10 -1.78
C LEU A 263 -21.36 -15.54 -1.85
N LEU A 264 -20.69 -15.89 -2.95
CA LEU A 264 -20.03 -17.20 -3.09
C LEU A 264 -19.10 -17.48 -1.89
N PRO A 265 -19.10 -18.70 -1.31
CA PRO A 265 -18.33 -19.00 -0.11
C PRO A 265 -16.84 -18.67 -0.23
N SER A 266 -16.22 -18.97 -1.38
CA SER A 266 -14.80 -18.66 -1.66
C SER A 266 -14.52 -17.16 -1.75
N LEU A 267 -15.42 -16.38 -2.35
CA LEU A 267 -15.28 -14.93 -2.41
C LEU A 267 -15.52 -14.30 -1.04
N ARG A 268 -16.40 -14.89 -0.22
CA ARG A 268 -16.74 -14.38 1.10
C ARG A 268 -15.54 -14.45 2.04
N THR A 269 -14.83 -15.56 2.08
CA THR A 269 -13.62 -15.71 2.90
C THR A 269 -12.51 -14.79 2.42
N ALA A 270 -12.35 -14.63 1.11
CA ALA A 270 -11.33 -13.78 0.50
C ALA A 270 -11.47 -12.28 0.85
N ILE A 271 -12.70 -11.77 0.98
CA ILE A 271 -12.93 -10.34 1.27
C ILE A 271 -12.92 -9.98 2.76
N ILE A 272 -12.99 -10.94 3.68
CA ILE A 272 -13.01 -10.66 5.13
C ILE A 272 -11.77 -9.86 5.58
N PRO A 273 -10.52 -10.25 5.24
CA PRO A 273 -9.33 -9.55 5.72
C PRO A 273 -9.01 -8.24 4.98
N HIS A 274 -9.94 -7.68 4.20
CA HIS A 274 -9.71 -6.46 3.40
C HIS A 274 -9.31 -5.22 4.23
N CYS A 275 -9.64 -5.18 5.53
CA CYS A 275 -9.31 -4.07 6.43
C CYS A 275 -7.94 -4.21 7.12
N VAL A 276 -7.19 -5.27 6.82
CA VAL A 276 -5.87 -5.53 7.43
C VAL A 276 -4.76 -5.23 6.43
N THR A 277 -3.61 -4.75 6.92
CA THR A 277 -2.42 -4.55 6.09
C THR A 277 -2.12 -5.79 5.25
N VAL A 278 -1.82 -5.58 3.96
CA VAL A 278 -1.59 -6.65 2.95
C VAL A 278 -0.71 -7.80 3.46
N ALA A 279 0.37 -7.48 4.19
CA ALA A 279 1.30 -8.46 4.75
C ALA A 279 0.65 -9.43 5.77
N LEU A 280 -0.41 -9.00 6.46
CA LEU A 280 -1.16 -9.81 7.43
C LEU A 280 -2.45 -10.38 6.82
N ALA A 281 -2.97 -9.77 5.76
CA ALA A 281 -4.19 -10.23 5.09
C ALA A 281 -4.03 -11.63 4.48
N LEU A 282 -2.87 -11.93 3.87
CA LEU A 282 -2.59 -13.22 3.24
C LEU A 282 -2.65 -14.40 4.24
N PRO A 283 -1.96 -14.38 5.40
CA PRO A 283 -2.12 -15.40 6.42
C PRO A 283 -3.55 -15.56 6.93
N ILE A 284 -4.28 -14.45 7.14
CA ILE A 284 -5.66 -14.51 7.62
C ILE A 284 -6.57 -15.16 6.59
N ALA A 285 -6.42 -14.83 5.30
CA ALA A 285 -7.16 -15.48 4.23
C ALA A 285 -6.91 -17.00 4.22
N SER A 286 -5.65 -17.44 4.32
CA SER A 286 -5.32 -18.87 4.39
C SER A 286 -5.90 -19.58 5.61
N LEU A 287 -5.95 -18.91 6.77
CA LEU A 287 -6.59 -19.47 7.98
C LEU A 287 -8.11 -19.61 7.83
N LEU A 288 -8.74 -18.77 7.02
CA LEU A 288 -10.19 -18.78 6.80
C LEU A 288 -10.60 -19.74 5.66
N GLU A 289 -9.70 -20.05 4.74
CA GLU A 289 -9.94 -21.00 3.65
C GLU A 289 -9.86 -22.48 4.08
N GLY A 290 -9.18 -22.76 5.20
CA GLY A 290 -9.10 -24.10 5.83
C GLY A 290 -7.93 -24.93 5.30
#